data_AF-A0A2P8W0X9-F1
#
_entry.id   AF-A0A2P8W0X9-F1
#
_cell.length_a   1.000
_cell.length_b   1.000
_cell.length_c   1.000
_cell.angle_alpha   90.00
_cell.angle_beta   90.00
_cell.angle_gamma   90.00
#
_symmetry.space_group_name_H-M   'P 1'
#
loop_
_entity.id
_entity.type
_entity.pdbx_description
1 polymer ?
#
loop_
_entity_poly.entity_id
_entity_poly.type
_entity_poly.pdbx_seq_one_letter_code
_entity_poly.pdbx_strand_id
1 'polypeptide(L)'
;AIKLTSRSRWLKNGRILVCQLYFQGNPIGEPFLGHTDIVWSVSFSPDGQKILSGSQDNTLRVWDVQGNSTCEPFLGHTASVLSVAFSPKDQTIVSGSGDRTLRLWDLQGNTIGKPFLGHTDTVYSVTFSPDGQTIISGSGDRTLRQWDLQGNPIGEPFLGHQARVFSVAVSPDGQTIFSGDSDGNLRLWRGGTWRDWLALCCNRFRYHPLFKNADHEPFISACKVCEEYVWSQEQQL
;
A
#
# COMPACT_ATOMS: atom_id res chain seq x y z
N ALA A 1 17.63 -12.39 -20.29
CA ALA A 1 17.56 -13.78 -20.79
C ALA A 1 18.07 -14.73 -19.70
N ILE A 2 17.29 -15.74 -19.29
CA ILE A 2 17.73 -16.74 -18.32
C ILE A 2 18.73 -17.66 -19.02
N LYS A 3 20.02 -17.52 -18.73
CA LYS A 3 21.02 -18.50 -19.17
C LYS A 3 21.04 -19.64 -18.16
N LEU A 4 20.22 -20.66 -18.40
CA LEU A 4 20.26 -21.91 -17.64
C LEU A 4 21.57 -22.64 -17.95
N THR A 5 22.61 -22.40 -17.17
CA THR A 5 23.80 -23.26 -17.17
C THR A 5 23.61 -24.36 -16.14
N SER A 6 23.16 -25.53 -16.56
CA SER A 6 23.20 -26.73 -15.72
C SER A 6 24.65 -27.24 -15.66
N ARG A 7 25.22 -27.35 -14.46
CA ARG A 7 26.42 -28.18 -14.25
C ARG A 7 25.97 -29.50 -13.65
N SER A 8 25.78 -30.51 -14.49
CA SER A 8 25.59 -31.89 -14.02
C SER A 8 26.95 -32.49 -13.65
N ARG A 9 27.19 -32.79 -12.37
CA ARG A 9 28.33 -33.62 -11.95
C ARG A 9 27.82 -34.97 -11.43
N TRP A 10 28.25 -36.04 -12.11
CA TRP A 10 27.79 -37.41 -11.90
C TRP A 10 28.42 -38.04 -10.66
N LEU A 11 27.60 -38.57 -9.75
CA LEU A 11 27.96 -39.67 -8.86
C LEU A 11 26.83 -40.69 -8.90
N LYS A 12 27.20 -41.97 -9.04
CA LYS A 12 26.31 -43.13 -9.22
C LYS A 12 25.27 -43.22 -8.10
N ASN A 13 24.02 -43.54 -8.46
CA ASN A 13 22.89 -44.03 -7.63
C ASN A 13 21.87 -42.99 -7.13
N GLY A 14 20.88 -42.69 -7.98
CA GLY A 14 19.56 -42.13 -7.61
C GLY A 14 19.55 -40.63 -7.31
N ARG A 15 18.84 -39.80 -8.11
CA ARG A 15 18.81 -38.34 -7.85
C ARG A 15 17.51 -37.62 -8.19
N ILE A 16 17.18 -36.75 -7.23
CA ILE A 16 16.47 -35.47 -7.32
C ILE A 16 17.30 -34.50 -8.18
N LEU A 17 16.63 -33.77 -9.07
CA LEU A 17 17.18 -32.64 -9.82
C LEU A 17 17.22 -31.40 -8.91
N VAL A 18 18.41 -30.92 -8.58
CA VAL A 18 18.59 -29.58 -8.00
C VAL A 18 18.97 -28.64 -9.13
N CYS A 19 17.99 -27.86 -9.60
CA CYS A 19 18.22 -26.77 -10.54
C CYS A 19 18.73 -25.55 -9.77
N GLN A 20 20.01 -25.23 -9.91
CA GLN A 20 20.57 -23.99 -9.40
C GLN A 20 20.43 -22.91 -10.48
N LEU A 21 19.54 -21.94 -10.24
CA LEU A 21 19.37 -20.78 -11.11
C LEU A 21 20.47 -19.77 -10.81
N TYR A 22 21.17 -19.32 -11.85
CA TYR A 22 22.12 -18.21 -11.77
C TYR A 22 21.49 -17.00 -12.43
N PHE A 23 21.24 -15.94 -11.67
CA PHE A 23 20.75 -14.66 -12.19
C PHE A 23 21.94 -13.82 -12.68
N GLN A 24 21.94 -13.45 -13.95
CA GLN A 24 22.84 -12.42 -14.47
C GLN A 24 22.12 -11.08 -14.35
N GLY A 25 22.67 -10.13 -13.59
CA GLY A 25 22.10 -8.79 -13.37
C GLY A 25 22.21 -7.84 -14.56
N ASN A 26 22.16 -8.37 -15.78
CA ASN A 26 22.19 -7.55 -17.00
C ASN A 26 20.77 -7.03 -17.30
N PRO A 27 20.61 -5.78 -17.74
CA PRO A 27 19.32 -5.26 -18.16
C PRO A 27 18.75 -6.10 -19.31
N ILE A 28 17.43 -6.19 -19.37
CA ILE A 28 16.69 -6.85 -20.45
C ILE A 28 15.95 -5.76 -21.23
N GLY A 29 16.24 -5.65 -22.53
CA GLY A 29 15.64 -4.63 -23.38
C GLY A 29 16.34 -3.26 -23.29
N GLU A 30 15.80 -2.31 -24.04
CA GLU A 30 16.24 -0.91 -24.03
C GLU A 30 15.65 -0.15 -22.82
N PRO A 31 16.28 0.96 -22.39
CA PRO A 31 15.70 1.84 -21.36
C PRO A 31 14.32 2.38 -21.76
N PHE A 32 13.40 2.49 -20.81
CA PHE A 32 12.08 3.07 -21.05
C PHE A 32 12.23 4.59 -21.06
N LEU A 33 11.88 5.23 -22.19
CA LEU A 33 12.06 6.67 -22.39
C LEU A 33 10.71 7.38 -22.33
N GLY A 34 10.63 8.49 -21.58
CA GLY A 34 9.44 9.36 -21.59
C GLY A 34 9.39 10.36 -20.44
N HIS A 35 9.79 9.98 -19.23
CA HIS A 35 9.95 10.96 -18.15
C HIS A 35 11.04 11.96 -18.48
N THR A 36 10.84 13.22 -18.05
CA THR A 36 11.75 14.33 -18.35
C THR A 36 12.68 14.69 -17.18
N ASP A 37 12.51 14.01 -16.04
CA ASP A 37 13.31 14.19 -14.83
C ASP A 37 13.37 12.86 -14.02
N ILE A 38 14.05 12.88 -12.87
CA ILE A 38 14.32 11.72 -12.00
C ILE A 38 13.06 10.90 -11.75
N VAL A 39 13.15 9.59 -11.97
CA VAL A 39 12.10 8.62 -11.59
C VAL A 39 12.37 8.17 -10.15
N TRP A 40 11.46 8.46 -9.25
CA TRP A 40 11.61 8.18 -7.81
C TRP A 40 11.02 6.83 -7.39
N SER A 41 9.99 6.37 -8.10
CA SER A 41 9.24 5.18 -7.71
C SER A 41 8.76 4.40 -8.91
N VAL A 42 8.78 3.07 -8.78
CA VAL A 42 8.23 2.13 -9.76
C VAL A 42 7.44 1.04 -9.05
N SER A 43 6.39 0.52 -9.70
CA SER A 43 5.55 -0.55 -9.17
C SER A 43 5.05 -1.46 -10.29
N PHE A 44 4.95 -2.77 -10.04
CA PHE A 44 4.31 -3.70 -10.96
C PHE A 44 2.80 -3.78 -10.66
N SER A 45 1.99 -3.95 -11.71
CA SER A 45 0.60 -4.35 -11.54
C SER A 45 0.53 -5.77 -10.94
N PRO A 46 -0.57 -6.14 -10.24
CA PRO A 46 -0.69 -7.45 -9.60
C PRO A 46 -0.58 -8.64 -10.58
N ASP A 47 -0.97 -8.45 -11.84
CA ASP A 47 -0.85 -9.44 -12.91
C ASP A 47 0.55 -9.47 -13.58
N GLY A 48 1.44 -8.56 -13.17
CA GLY A 48 2.79 -8.40 -13.70
C GLY A 48 2.87 -7.91 -15.15
N GLN A 49 1.76 -7.46 -15.75
CA GLN A 49 1.71 -7.06 -17.16
C GLN A 49 2.00 -5.58 -17.39
N LYS A 50 1.94 -4.76 -16.34
CA LYS A 50 2.15 -3.31 -16.41
C LYS A 50 3.15 -2.86 -15.36
N ILE A 51 3.84 -1.78 -15.69
CA ILE A 51 4.75 -1.07 -14.79
C ILE A 51 4.21 0.34 -14.64
N LEU A 52 4.20 0.86 -13.42
CA LEU A 52 3.88 2.25 -13.10
C LEU A 52 5.14 2.95 -12.65
N SER A 53 5.35 4.19 -13.08
CA SER A 53 6.43 5.05 -12.61
C SER A 53 5.91 6.41 -12.15
N GLY A 54 6.55 6.97 -11.12
CA GLY A 54 6.35 8.36 -10.67
C GLY A 54 7.66 9.14 -10.70
N SER A 55 7.61 10.40 -11.13
CA SER A 55 8.79 11.21 -11.42
C SER A 55 8.75 12.61 -10.80
N GLN A 56 9.93 13.20 -10.71
CA GLN A 56 10.16 14.62 -10.43
C GLN A 56 9.55 15.55 -11.48
N ASP A 57 9.22 15.05 -12.67
CA ASP A 57 8.48 15.83 -13.68
C ASP A 57 6.98 16.03 -13.35
N ASN A 58 6.57 15.69 -12.12
CA ASN A 58 5.21 15.79 -11.58
C ASN A 58 4.19 14.82 -12.20
N THR A 59 4.64 13.89 -13.05
CA THR A 59 3.74 12.95 -13.74
C THR A 59 3.90 11.52 -13.25
N LEU A 60 2.88 10.71 -13.55
CA LEU A 60 2.99 9.26 -13.55
C LEU A 60 2.88 8.72 -14.97
N ARG A 61 3.46 7.56 -15.23
CA ARG A 61 3.33 6.85 -16.50
C ARG A 61 3.08 5.37 -16.27
N VAL A 62 2.25 4.77 -17.12
CA VAL A 62 2.00 3.32 -17.15
C VAL A 62 2.59 2.73 -18.42
N TRP A 63 3.42 1.71 -18.25
CA TRP A 63 4.15 1.02 -19.30
C TRP A 63 3.67 -0.42 -19.41
N ASP A 64 3.80 -1.02 -20.59
CA ASP A 64 3.84 -2.47 -20.72
C ASP A 64 5.23 -2.99 -20.32
N VAL A 65 5.37 -4.31 -20.20
CA VAL A 65 6.65 -4.96 -19.86
C VAL A 65 7.69 -4.89 -20.99
N GLN A 66 7.30 -4.43 -22.18
CA GLN A 66 8.18 -4.21 -23.33
C GLN A 66 8.74 -2.78 -23.38
N GLY A 67 8.24 -1.86 -22.55
CA GLY A 67 8.70 -0.48 -22.46
C GLY A 67 7.88 0.55 -23.23
N ASN A 68 6.73 0.15 -23.77
CA ASN A 68 5.84 1.10 -24.43
C ASN A 68 4.94 1.78 -23.40
N SER A 69 4.77 3.10 -23.53
CA SER A 69 3.75 3.84 -22.77
C SER A 69 2.37 3.34 -23.21
N THR A 70 1.56 2.91 -22.24
CA THR A 70 0.21 2.39 -22.51
C THR A 70 -0.84 3.50 -22.62
N CYS A 71 -0.49 4.71 -22.17
CA CYS A 71 -1.34 5.89 -22.12
C CYS A 71 -0.48 7.17 -22.04
N GLU A 72 -1.13 8.32 -22.12
CA GLU A 72 -0.52 9.63 -21.87
C GLU A 72 -0.09 9.77 -20.39
N PRO A 73 0.87 10.67 -20.07
CA PRO A 73 1.28 10.92 -18.70
C PRO A 73 0.11 11.38 -17.83
N PHE A 74 0.05 10.89 -16.60
CA PHE A 74 -1.00 11.26 -15.66
C PHE A 74 -0.67 12.63 -15.08
N LEU A 75 -1.55 13.59 -15.36
CA LEU A 75 -1.39 14.98 -14.96
C LEU A 75 -2.28 15.30 -13.75
N GLY A 76 -1.73 15.96 -12.75
CA GLY A 76 -2.52 16.47 -11.62
C GLY A 76 -1.72 16.84 -10.39
N HIS A 77 -0.60 16.17 -10.12
CA HIS A 77 0.32 16.62 -9.07
C HIS A 77 1.02 17.91 -9.47
N THR A 78 1.29 18.76 -8.48
CA THR A 78 1.95 20.07 -8.69
C THR A 78 3.42 20.09 -8.28
N ALA A 79 3.91 18.95 -7.79
CA ALA A 79 5.31 18.70 -7.46
C ALA A 79 5.63 17.21 -7.63
N SER A 80 6.90 16.84 -7.42
CA SER A 80 7.44 15.50 -7.67
C SER A 80 6.55 14.38 -7.15
N VAL A 81 6.31 13.37 -7.97
CA VAL A 81 5.67 12.13 -7.54
C VAL A 81 6.75 11.20 -6.97
N LEU A 82 6.71 10.99 -5.66
CA LEU A 82 7.78 10.31 -4.93
C LEU A 82 7.45 8.84 -4.64
N SER A 83 6.18 8.47 -4.67
CA SER A 83 5.75 7.11 -4.44
C SER A 83 4.50 6.78 -5.23
N VAL A 84 4.46 5.58 -5.78
CA VAL A 84 3.36 5.07 -6.59
C VAL A 84 3.09 3.62 -6.24
N ALA A 85 1.82 3.20 -6.25
CA ALA A 85 1.43 1.81 -6.05
C ALA A 85 0.19 1.44 -6.84
N PHE A 86 0.17 0.23 -7.38
CA PHE A 86 -1.06 -0.39 -7.87
C PHE A 86 -1.88 -0.95 -6.70
N SER A 87 -3.20 -0.85 -6.83
CA SER A 87 -4.09 -1.60 -5.94
C SER A 87 -3.98 -3.11 -6.22
N PRO A 88 -4.05 -3.97 -5.17
CA PRO A 88 -3.95 -5.42 -5.32
C PRO A 88 -5.20 -6.08 -5.93
N LYS A 89 -6.36 -5.41 -5.90
CA LYS A 89 -7.65 -5.98 -6.35
C LYS A 89 -8.28 -5.20 -7.49
N ASP A 90 -8.29 -3.90 -7.37
CA ASP A 90 -8.89 -2.99 -8.34
C ASP A 90 -7.82 -2.45 -9.30
N GLN A 91 -8.24 -2.15 -10.53
CA GLN A 91 -7.43 -1.49 -11.54
C GLN A 91 -7.26 0.01 -11.24
N THR A 92 -6.84 0.33 -10.01
CA THR A 92 -6.59 1.70 -9.56
C THR A 92 -5.15 1.87 -9.11
N ILE A 93 -4.72 3.11 -9.07
CA ILE A 93 -3.36 3.51 -8.74
C ILE A 93 -3.43 4.58 -7.66
N VAL A 94 -2.53 4.53 -6.69
CA VAL A 94 -2.32 5.62 -5.73
C VAL A 94 -0.94 6.25 -5.93
N SER A 95 -0.86 7.56 -5.73
CA SER A 95 0.39 8.32 -5.77
C SER A 95 0.53 9.24 -4.56
N GLY A 96 1.77 9.45 -4.11
CA GLY A 96 2.14 10.43 -3.10
C GLY A 96 3.18 11.42 -3.65
N SER A 97 3.05 12.70 -3.29
CA SER A 97 3.83 13.79 -3.90
C SER A 97 4.39 14.79 -2.89
N GLY A 98 5.41 15.53 -3.36
CA GLY A 98 5.91 16.77 -2.74
C GLY A 98 4.86 17.87 -2.61
N ASP A 99 3.73 17.77 -3.30
CA ASP A 99 2.60 18.70 -3.13
C ASP A 99 1.76 18.42 -1.88
N ARG A 100 2.20 17.45 -1.06
CA ARG A 100 1.62 17.07 0.24
C ARG A 100 0.29 16.34 0.12
N THR A 101 -0.10 15.95 -1.10
CA THR A 101 -1.33 15.21 -1.35
C THR A 101 -1.05 13.78 -1.77
N LEU A 102 -2.06 12.93 -1.60
CA LEU A 102 -2.18 11.71 -2.38
C LEU A 102 -3.26 11.89 -3.46
N ARG A 103 -3.16 11.10 -4.52
CA ARG A 103 -4.21 11.01 -5.54
C ARG A 103 -4.48 9.56 -5.89
N LEU A 104 -5.74 9.26 -6.15
CA LEU A 104 -6.21 7.99 -6.67
C LEU A 104 -6.49 8.16 -8.17
N TRP A 105 -6.15 7.15 -8.98
CA TRP A 105 -6.25 7.22 -10.43
C TRP A 105 -6.85 5.94 -11.00
N ASP A 106 -7.53 6.07 -12.14
CA ASP A 106 -7.81 4.94 -13.01
C ASP A 106 -6.59 4.61 -13.89
N LEU A 107 -6.66 3.54 -14.70
CA LEU A 107 -5.58 3.15 -15.60
C LEU A 107 -5.47 4.03 -16.86
N GLN A 108 -6.41 4.95 -17.06
CA GLN A 108 -6.44 5.88 -18.19
C GLN A 108 -5.84 7.24 -17.82
N GLY A 109 -5.48 7.45 -16.56
CA GLY A 109 -4.85 8.67 -16.06
C GLY A 109 -5.81 9.71 -15.53
N ASN A 110 -7.08 9.36 -15.37
CA ASN A 110 -8.04 10.25 -14.73
C ASN A 110 -7.96 10.11 -13.21
N THR A 111 -8.03 11.23 -12.50
CA THR A 111 -8.13 11.22 -11.05
C THR A 111 -9.49 10.71 -10.61
N ILE A 112 -9.51 9.75 -9.69
CA ILE A 112 -10.71 9.26 -9.01
C ILE A 112 -10.92 10.11 -7.75
N GLY A 113 -11.93 10.97 -7.76
CA GLY A 113 -12.25 11.84 -6.64
C GLY A 113 -11.31 13.04 -6.50
N LYS A 114 -11.26 13.62 -5.29
CA LYS A 114 -10.41 14.77 -4.96
C LYS A 114 -9.06 14.32 -4.42
N PRO A 115 -8.02 15.18 -4.44
CA PRO A 115 -6.77 14.90 -3.74
C PRO A 115 -7.02 14.63 -2.25
N PHE A 116 -6.24 13.73 -1.69
CA PHE A 116 -6.35 13.33 -0.30
C PHE A 116 -5.59 14.38 0.52
N LEU A 117 -6.32 15.12 1.36
CA LEU A 117 -5.80 16.25 2.12
C LEU A 117 -5.64 15.87 3.59
N GLY A 118 -4.48 16.18 4.17
CA GLY A 118 -4.25 16.02 5.61
C GLY A 118 -2.77 16.02 6.00
N HIS A 119 -1.88 15.54 5.13
CA HIS A 119 -0.45 15.69 5.36
C HIS A 119 -0.03 17.17 5.24
N THR A 120 0.86 17.61 6.14
CA THR A 120 1.34 19.00 6.17
C THR A 120 2.71 19.19 5.53
N ASP A 121 3.33 18.10 5.08
CA ASP A 121 4.59 18.07 4.34
C ASP A 121 4.54 16.93 3.30
N THR A 122 5.60 16.85 2.49
CA THR A 122 5.85 15.89 1.41
C THR A 122 5.43 14.47 1.76
N VAL A 123 4.67 13.83 0.88
CA VAL A 123 4.31 12.41 1.00
C VAL A 123 5.39 11.58 0.30
N TYR A 124 6.20 10.86 1.08
CA TYR A 124 7.33 10.11 0.56
C TYR A 124 6.98 8.66 0.21
N SER A 125 5.95 8.10 0.83
CA SER A 125 5.60 6.70 0.64
C SER A 125 4.09 6.52 0.71
N VAL A 126 3.55 5.73 -0.22
CA VAL A 126 2.15 5.30 -0.25
C VAL A 126 2.10 3.80 -0.54
N THR A 127 1.11 3.12 0.04
CA THR A 127 0.84 1.71 -0.25
C THR A 127 -0.63 1.39 0.01
N PHE A 128 -1.17 0.40 -0.71
CA PHE A 128 -2.49 -0.13 -0.43
C PHE A 128 -2.43 -1.16 0.71
N SER A 129 -3.51 -1.29 1.46
CA SER A 129 -3.75 -2.49 2.26
C SER A 129 -3.88 -3.72 1.34
N PRO A 130 -3.51 -4.93 1.79
CA PRO A 130 -3.58 -6.15 0.96
C PRO A 130 -4.98 -6.45 0.42
N ASP A 131 -6.02 -5.99 1.13
CA ASP A 131 -7.40 -6.13 0.71
C ASP A 131 -7.88 -5.07 -0.30
N GLY A 132 -7.04 -4.08 -0.61
CA GLY A 132 -7.30 -2.98 -1.54
C GLY A 132 -8.24 -1.88 -1.03
N GLN A 133 -8.72 -1.97 0.21
CA GLN A 133 -9.80 -1.09 0.70
C GLN A 133 -9.30 0.21 1.34
N THR A 134 -8.02 0.26 1.73
CA THR A 134 -7.44 1.43 2.38
C THR A 134 -6.04 1.71 1.84
N ILE A 135 -5.57 2.94 2.08
CA ILE A 135 -4.24 3.39 1.71
C ILE A 135 -3.50 3.81 2.98
N ILE A 136 -2.22 3.49 3.08
CA ILE A 136 -1.30 3.99 4.11
C ILE A 136 -0.29 4.92 3.47
N SER A 137 0.00 6.04 4.12
CA SER A 137 1.04 6.98 3.70
C SER A 137 2.02 7.32 4.81
N GLY A 138 3.27 7.62 4.42
CA GLY A 138 4.30 8.20 5.27
C GLY A 138 4.78 9.54 4.71
N SER A 139 4.97 10.53 5.59
CA SER A 139 5.25 11.91 5.21
C SER A 139 6.40 12.56 5.98
N GLY A 140 6.93 13.65 5.41
CA GLY A 140 7.83 14.59 6.06
C GLY A 140 7.24 15.26 7.31
N ASP A 141 5.92 15.21 7.48
CA ASP A 141 5.24 15.70 8.69
C ASP A 141 5.41 14.77 9.90
N ARG A 142 6.20 13.70 9.75
CA ARG A 142 6.60 12.71 10.76
C ARG A 142 5.46 11.79 11.19
N THR A 143 4.37 11.79 10.43
CA THR A 143 3.22 10.91 10.70
C THR A 143 3.08 9.86 9.62
N LEU A 144 2.38 8.78 9.98
CA LEU A 144 1.66 7.99 9.01
C LEU A 144 0.18 8.34 9.06
N ARG A 145 -0.53 8.11 7.95
CA ARG A 145 -1.98 8.23 7.89
C ARG A 145 -2.59 7.04 7.15
N GLN A 146 -3.80 6.67 7.54
CA GLN A 146 -4.62 5.71 6.85
C GLN A 146 -5.80 6.44 6.19
N TRP A 147 -6.19 6.00 4.99
CA TRP A 147 -7.21 6.65 4.17
C TRP A 147 -8.20 5.64 3.63
N ASP A 148 -9.45 6.05 3.49
CA ASP A 148 -10.39 5.36 2.60
C ASP A 148 -10.11 5.73 1.13
N LEU A 149 -10.80 5.06 0.20
CA LEU A 149 -10.63 5.32 -1.24
C LEU A 149 -11.31 6.62 -1.70
N GLN A 150 -12.09 7.28 -0.85
CA GLN A 150 -12.70 8.58 -1.10
C GLN A 150 -11.78 9.74 -0.66
N GLY A 151 -10.66 9.43 -0.03
CA GLY A 151 -9.66 10.40 0.44
C GLY A 151 -9.92 10.95 1.83
N ASN A 152 -10.81 10.32 2.61
CA ASN A 152 -11.02 10.69 4.00
C ASN A 152 -10.00 9.96 4.89
N PRO A 153 -9.44 10.65 5.90
CA PRO A 153 -8.58 10.00 6.88
C PRO A 153 -9.39 9.02 7.74
N ILE A 154 -8.84 7.82 7.96
CA ILE A 154 -9.39 6.82 8.86
C ILE A 154 -8.65 6.94 10.19
N GLY A 155 -9.32 7.53 11.18
CA GLY A 155 -8.77 7.75 12.51
C GLY A 155 -7.71 8.86 12.58
N GLU A 156 -7.04 8.93 13.72
CA GLU A 156 -5.97 9.90 13.97
C GLU A 156 -4.65 9.48 13.30
N PRO A 157 -3.76 10.42 12.96
CA PRO A 157 -2.43 10.11 12.46
C PRO A 157 -1.64 9.20 13.42
N PHE A 158 -0.83 8.31 12.88
CA PHE A 158 0.08 7.49 13.68
C PHE A 158 1.26 8.37 14.15
N LEU A 159 1.27 8.67 15.44
CA LEU A 159 2.29 9.50 16.08
C LEU A 159 3.39 8.63 16.69
N GLY A 160 4.65 8.99 16.46
CA GLY A 160 5.78 8.33 17.12
C GLY A 160 7.13 8.64 16.48
N HIS A 161 7.19 8.77 15.16
CA HIS A 161 8.41 9.21 14.49
C HIS A 161 8.73 10.66 14.86
N GLN A 162 10.02 10.95 15.03
CA GLN A 162 10.54 12.30 15.32
C GLN A 162 11.14 12.95 14.07
N ALA A 163 11.23 12.19 12.98
CA ALA A 163 11.85 12.55 11.72
C ALA A 163 10.95 12.19 10.54
N ARG A 164 11.36 12.56 9.32
CA ARG A 164 10.56 12.35 8.10
C ARG A 164 10.37 10.86 7.84
N VAL A 165 9.14 10.42 7.60
CA VAL A 165 8.84 9.02 7.29
C VAL A 165 9.04 8.79 5.79
N PHE A 166 10.04 8.00 5.43
CA PHE A 166 10.40 7.76 4.03
C PHE A 166 9.82 6.50 3.42
N SER A 167 9.46 5.52 4.26
CA SER A 167 8.99 4.22 3.79
C SER A 167 7.91 3.70 4.70
N VAL A 168 6.84 3.17 4.10
CA VAL A 168 5.79 2.42 4.77
C VAL A 168 5.59 1.09 4.05
N ALA A 169 5.35 0.03 4.82
CA ALA A 169 4.99 -1.29 4.31
C ALA A 169 3.86 -1.86 5.18
N VAL A 170 2.97 -2.65 4.57
CA VAL A 170 1.89 -3.35 5.27
C VAL A 170 2.18 -4.84 5.19
N SER A 171 1.97 -5.57 6.29
CA SER A 171 2.12 -7.03 6.28
C SER A 171 1.10 -7.68 5.34
N PRO A 172 1.40 -8.85 4.75
CA PRO A 172 0.48 -9.51 3.80
C PRO A 172 -0.90 -9.85 4.38
N ASP A 173 -0.98 -10.06 5.70
CA ASP A 173 -2.25 -10.27 6.42
C ASP A 173 -3.00 -8.97 6.74
N GLY A 174 -2.41 -7.81 6.46
CA GLY A 174 -2.97 -6.49 6.72
C GLY A 174 -2.93 -6.05 8.18
N GLN A 175 -2.42 -6.87 9.11
CA GLN A 175 -2.54 -6.62 10.55
C GLN A 175 -1.47 -5.69 11.13
N THR A 176 -0.39 -5.46 10.38
CA THR A 176 0.72 -4.61 10.84
C THR A 176 1.22 -3.69 9.76
N ILE A 177 1.64 -2.51 10.19
CA ILE A 177 2.30 -1.51 9.36
C ILE A 177 3.74 -1.38 9.88
N PHE A 178 4.70 -1.27 8.99
CA PHE A 178 6.09 -1.02 9.32
C PHE A 178 6.55 0.27 8.65
N SER A 179 7.32 1.08 9.34
CA SER A 179 7.81 2.35 8.79
C SER A 179 9.23 2.67 9.19
N GLY A 180 9.92 3.40 8.32
CA GLY A 180 11.28 3.90 8.52
C GLY A 180 11.37 5.41 8.34
N ASP A 181 12.12 6.07 9.23
CA ASP A 181 12.34 7.52 9.20
C ASP A 181 13.78 7.93 8.82
N SER A 182 13.97 9.24 8.60
CA SER A 182 15.25 9.85 8.23
C SER A 182 16.35 9.74 9.29
N ASP A 183 16.00 9.40 10.52
CA ASP A 183 16.96 9.22 11.62
C ASP A 183 17.38 7.75 11.76
N GLY A 184 16.95 6.89 10.83
CA GLY A 184 17.26 5.46 10.83
C GLY A 184 16.40 4.64 11.79
N ASN A 185 15.32 5.20 12.34
CA ASN A 185 14.44 4.45 13.23
C ASN A 185 13.38 3.69 12.44
N LEU A 186 13.13 2.46 12.89
CA LEU A 186 12.04 1.63 12.41
C LEU A 186 10.94 1.52 13.47
N ARG A 187 9.68 1.52 13.05
CA ARG A 187 8.52 1.34 13.93
C ARG A 187 7.55 0.31 13.36
N LEU A 188 7.06 -0.55 14.24
CA LEU A 188 5.97 -1.49 13.97
C LEU A 188 4.70 -0.95 14.62
N TRP A 189 3.64 -0.89 13.84
CA TRP A 189 2.31 -0.48 14.26
C TRP A 189 1.38 -1.66 14.09
N ARG A 190 0.43 -1.86 15.01
CA ARG A 190 -0.72 -2.69 14.69
C ARG A 190 -1.59 -1.91 13.71
N GLY A 191 -1.63 -2.38 12.47
CA GLY A 191 -2.56 -1.91 11.45
C GLY A 191 -3.87 -2.61 11.74
N GLY A 192 -4.77 -1.93 12.46
CA GLY A 192 -6.09 -2.51 12.65
C GLY A 192 -6.83 -2.50 11.32
N THR A 193 -7.34 -3.66 10.90
CA THR A 193 -8.50 -3.68 10.00
C THR A 193 -9.65 -2.96 10.70
N TRP A 194 -10.69 -2.54 9.96
CA TRP A 194 -11.91 -2.04 10.61
C TRP A 194 -12.47 -3.05 11.62
N ARG A 195 -12.21 -4.36 11.42
CA ARG A 195 -12.58 -5.42 12.37
C ARG A 195 -11.72 -5.43 13.63
N ASP A 196 -10.45 -5.07 13.58
CA ASP A 196 -9.61 -4.98 14.78
C ASP A 196 -10.01 -3.77 15.64
N TRP A 197 -10.33 -2.66 14.99
CA TRP A 197 -10.88 -1.48 15.67
C TRP A 197 -12.29 -1.75 16.19
N LEU A 198 -13.14 -2.41 15.39
CA LEU A 198 -14.45 -2.88 15.84
C LEU A 198 -14.29 -3.84 17.02
N ALA A 199 -13.37 -4.79 16.98
CA ALA A 199 -13.11 -5.72 18.06
C ALA A 199 -12.65 -5.00 19.32
N LEU A 200 -11.77 -4.01 19.20
CA LEU A 200 -11.34 -3.18 20.31
C LEU A 200 -12.51 -2.40 20.93
N CYS A 201 -13.36 -1.80 20.09
CA CYS A 201 -14.57 -1.08 20.54
C CYS A 201 -15.59 -2.03 21.18
N CYS A 202 -15.98 -3.08 20.47
CA CYS A 202 -16.90 -4.10 20.95
C CYS A 202 -16.41 -4.69 22.28
N ASN A 203 -15.15 -5.12 22.39
CA ASN A 203 -14.64 -5.69 23.64
C ASN A 203 -14.61 -4.70 24.82
N ARG A 204 -14.44 -3.39 24.57
CA ARG A 204 -14.58 -2.36 25.61
C ARG A 204 -16.04 -2.15 26.04
N PHE A 205 -16.98 -2.28 25.11
CA PHE A 205 -18.41 -2.12 25.39
C PHE A 205 -19.12 -3.39 25.85
N ARG A 206 -18.49 -4.57 25.71
CA ARG A 206 -19.07 -5.90 25.99
C ARG A 206 -19.75 -6.02 27.35
N TYR A 207 -19.22 -5.34 28.37
CA TYR A 207 -19.77 -5.36 29.73
C TYR A 207 -20.35 -4.02 30.17
N HIS A 208 -20.44 -3.04 29.25
CA HIS A 208 -20.98 -1.73 29.56
C HIS A 208 -22.52 -1.81 29.70
N PRO A 209 -23.13 -1.17 30.71
CA PRO A 209 -24.57 -1.27 30.98
C PRO A 209 -25.47 -0.92 29.77
N LEU A 210 -25.03 0.05 28.95
CA LEU A 210 -25.74 0.48 27.73
C LEU A 210 -25.82 -0.60 26.63
N PHE A 211 -24.87 -1.54 26.60
CA PHE A 211 -24.86 -2.64 25.64
C PHE A 211 -25.49 -3.91 26.22
N LYS A 212 -25.37 -4.11 27.55
CA LYS A 212 -25.95 -5.26 28.25
C LYS A 212 -27.47 -5.22 28.30
N ASN A 213 -28.05 -4.02 28.40
CA ASN A 213 -29.49 -3.77 28.43
C ASN A 213 -29.88 -2.80 27.31
N ALA A 214 -29.38 -3.00 26.09
CA ALA A 214 -29.68 -2.12 24.97
C ALA A 214 -31.19 -2.10 24.69
N ASP A 215 -31.86 -1.00 25.02
CA ASP A 215 -33.28 -0.75 24.84
C ASP A 215 -33.58 0.30 23.75
N HIS A 216 -32.51 0.91 23.20
CA HIS A 216 -32.58 1.94 22.18
C HIS A 216 -31.96 1.46 20.86
N GLU A 217 -32.67 1.71 19.76
CA GLU A 217 -32.44 1.19 18.39
C GLU A 217 -30.95 1.26 17.92
N PRO A 218 -30.25 2.41 18.03
CA PRO A 218 -28.81 2.52 17.76
C PRO A 218 -27.92 1.52 18.52
N PHE A 219 -28.20 1.26 19.81
CA PHE A 219 -27.38 0.36 20.62
C PHE A 219 -27.67 -1.10 20.27
N ILE A 220 -28.93 -1.44 19.99
CA ILE A 220 -29.32 -2.78 19.51
C ILE A 220 -28.60 -3.08 18.19
N SER A 221 -28.59 -2.13 17.26
CA SER A 221 -27.89 -2.26 15.97
C SER A 221 -26.38 -2.40 16.15
N ALA A 222 -25.76 -1.61 17.04
CA ALA A 222 -24.34 -1.74 17.35
C ALA A 222 -23.99 -3.09 18.00
N CYS A 223 -24.83 -3.60 18.92
CA CYS A 223 -24.67 -4.93 19.51
C CYS A 223 -24.70 -6.03 18.44
N LYS A 224 -25.64 -5.98 17.49
CA LYS A 224 -25.72 -6.96 16.39
C LYS A 224 -24.45 -6.98 15.54
N VAL A 225 -23.89 -5.81 15.23
CA VAL A 225 -22.62 -5.70 14.50
C VAL A 225 -21.47 -6.31 15.32
N CYS A 226 -21.40 -6.06 16.63
CA CYS A 226 -20.41 -6.69 17.50
C CYS A 226 -20.59 -8.21 17.61
N GLU A 227 -21.82 -8.72 17.67
CA GLU A 227 -22.12 -10.15 17.68
C GLU A 227 -21.71 -10.82 16.36
N GLU A 228 -22.10 -10.23 15.23
CA GLU A 228 -21.86 -10.77 13.89
C GLU A 228 -20.36 -10.80 13.54
N TYR A 229 -19.64 -9.72 13.84
CA TYR A 229 -18.27 -9.54 13.34
C TYR A 229 -17.16 -9.76 14.38
N VAL A 230 -17.49 -9.83 15.69
CA VAL A 230 -16.48 -9.95 16.76
C VAL A 230 -16.77 -11.12 17.70
N TRP A 231 -17.93 -11.16 18.38
CA TRP A 231 -18.15 -12.09 19.49
C TRP A 231 -18.57 -13.50 19.08
N SER A 232 -19.11 -13.70 17.88
CA SER A 232 -19.51 -15.03 17.38
C SER A 232 -18.32 -15.91 16.94
N GLN A 233 -17.16 -15.31 16.60
CA GLN A 233 -15.98 -16.05 16.14
C GLN A 233 -15.10 -16.58 17.28
N GLU A 234 -15.25 -16.08 18.51
CA GLU A 234 -14.50 -16.54 19.70
C GLU A 234 -14.99 -17.89 20.27
N GLN A 235 -16.12 -18.43 19.81
CA GLN A 235 -16.69 -19.69 20.31
C GLN A 235 -16.18 -20.96 19.60
N GLN A 236 -15.20 -20.85 18.69
CA GLN A 236 -14.63 -21.98 17.94
C GLN A 236 -13.16 -22.33 18.30
N LEU A 237 -12.64 -21.87 19.44
CA LEU A 237 -11.36 -22.31 20.01
C LEU A 237 -11.55 -23.00 21.36
#